data_AF-X1NFY4-F1
#
_entry.id   AF-X1NFY4-F1
#
_cell.length_a   1.000
_cell.length_b   1.000
_cell.length_c   1.000
_cell.angle_alpha   90.00
_cell.angle_beta   90.00
_cell.angle_gamma   90.00
#
_symmetry.space_group_name_H-M   'P 1'
#
loop_
_entity.id
_entity.type
_entity.pdbx_description
1 polymer ?
#
loop_
_entity_poly.entity_id
_entity_poly.type
_entity_poly.pdbx_seq_one_letter_code
_entity_poly.pdbx_strand_id
1 'polypeptide(L)' 'DQWEAQIQARVQQLAEVYVYSSHLSDEQVRGMLMRPCHDIEGTLAQLGERYGPGSRICVLPEGPQTIPYLA' A
#
# COMPACT_ATOMS: atom_id res chain seq x y z
N ASP A 1 18.80 2.83 -7.40
CA ASP A 1 17.75 2.19 -8.21
C ASP A 1 17.59 0.68 -7.99
N GLN A 2 18.66 -0.13 -8.14
CA GLN A 2 18.52 -1.60 -8.08
C GLN A 2 18.05 -2.15 -6.72
N TRP A 3 18.61 -1.64 -5.62
CA TRP A 3 18.27 -2.14 -4.29
C TRP A 3 16.87 -1.67 -3.86
N GLU A 4 16.46 -0.46 -4.25
CA GLU A 4 15.12 0.07 -4.02
C GLU A 4 14.07 -0.79 -4.74
N ALA A 5 14.31 -1.10 -6.02
CA ALA A 5 13.44 -1.97 -6.80
C ALA A 5 13.34 -3.39 -6.20
N GLN A 6 14.45 -3.92 -5.66
CA GLN A 6 14.46 -5.22 -4.99
C GLN A 6 13.58 -5.21 -3.73
N ILE A 7 13.67 -4.17 -2.90
CA ILE A 7 12.84 -4.04 -1.70
C ILE A 7 11.37 -3.90 -2.10
N GLN A 8 11.06 -3.04 -3.06
CA GLN A 8 9.70 -2.86 -3.56
C GLN A 8 9.12 -4.18 -4.09
N ALA A 9 9.88 -4.94 -4.88
CA ALA A 9 9.44 -6.25 -5.37
C ALA A 9 9.16 -7.23 -4.23
N ARG A 10 10.00 -7.25 -3.18
CA ARG A 10 9.79 -8.11 -2.01
C ARG A 10 8.51 -7.75 -1.24
N VAL A 11 8.18 -6.47 -1.10
CA VAL A 11 6.92 -6.02 -0.50
C VAL A 11 5.74 -6.48 -1.36
N GLN A 12 5.80 -6.26 -2.67
CA GLN A 12 4.71 -6.60 -3.60
C GLN A 12 4.48 -8.11 -3.78
N GLN A 13 5.48 -8.95 -3.48
CA GLN A 13 5.29 -10.42 -3.41
C GLN A 13 4.44 -10.85 -2.20
N LEU A 14 4.38 -10.03 -1.15
CA LEU A 14 3.71 -10.37 0.11
C LEU A 14 2.39 -9.60 0.30
N ALA A 15 2.24 -8.46 -0.35
CA ALA A 15 1.09 -7.58 -0.17
C ALA A 15 0.68 -6.87 -1.47
N GLU A 16 -0.63 -6.62 -1.61
CA GLU A 16 -1.13 -5.67 -2.60
C GLU A 16 -0.85 -4.25 -2.11
N VAL A 17 -0.09 -3.48 -2.89
CA VAL A 17 0.27 -2.10 -2.54
C VAL A 17 -0.63 -1.13 -3.27
N TYR A 18 -1.40 -0.35 -2.52
CA TYR A 18 -2.24 0.73 -3.02
C TYR A 18 -1.55 2.08 -2.80
N VAL A 19 -1.57 2.97 -3.79
CA VAL A 19 -0.94 4.30 -3.72
C VAL A 19 -1.97 5.38 -3.96
N TYR A 20 -2.16 6.24 -2.97
CA TYR A 20 -2.88 7.49 -3.11
C TYR A 20 -1.90 8.61 -3.48
N SER A 21 -2.13 9.26 -4.62
CA SER A 21 -1.31 10.40 -5.06
C SER A 21 -2.08 11.27 -6.04
N SER A 22 -2.04 12.59 -5.83
CA SER A 22 -2.59 13.58 -6.76
C SER A 22 -1.63 13.93 -7.90
N HIS A 23 -0.41 13.39 -7.91
CA HIS A 23 0.66 13.78 -8.82
C HIS A 23 1.12 12.64 -9.74
N LEU A 24 0.64 11.42 -9.52
CA LEU A 24 0.96 10.27 -10.35
C LEU A 24 -0.29 9.84 -11.12
N SER A 25 -0.13 9.58 -12.40
CA SER A 25 -1.20 8.97 -13.19
C SER A 25 -1.38 7.50 -12.79
N ASP A 26 -2.58 6.99 -13.01
CA ASP A 26 -2.87 5.56 -12.88
C ASP A 26 -1.89 4.67 -13.65
N GLU A 27 -1.48 5.10 -14.85
CA GLU A 27 -0.54 4.38 -15.69
C GLU A 27 0.84 4.32 -15.04
N GLN A 28 1.33 5.44 -14.47
CA GLN A 28 2.59 5.46 -13.75
C GLN A 28 2.55 4.53 -12.53
N VAL A 29 1.45 4.56 -11.75
CA VAL A 29 1.29 3.69 -10.58
C VAL A 29 1.27 2.21 -10.98
N ARG A 30 0.49 1.85 -12.02
CA ARG A 30 0.46 0.48 -12.54
C ARG A 30 1.78 0.05 -13.15
N GLY A 31 2.51 0.97 -13.78
CA GLY A 31 3.87 0.73 -14.30
C GLY A 31 4.88 0.37 -13.22
N MET A 32 4.62 0.76 -11.96
CA MET A 32 5.41 0.36 -10.78
C MET A 32 4.88 -0.92 -10.11
N LEU A 33 3.93 -1.62 -10.75
CA LEU A 33 3.23 -2.83 -10.28
C LEU A 33 2.30 -2.61 -9.07
N MET A 34 1.99 -1.35 -8.75
CA MET A 34 1.11 -0.97 -7.65
C MET A 34 -0.32 -0.69 -8.15
N ARG A 35 -1.25 -0.48 -7.21
CA ARG A 35 -2.65 -0.19 -7.49
C ARG A 35 -2.97 1.27 -7.18
N PRO A 36 -3.55 2.04 -8.11
CA PRO A 36 -3.97 3.41 -7.81
C PRO A 36 -5.11 3.40 -6.79
N CYS A 37 -5.06 4.34 -5.86
CA CYS A 37 -6.10 4.62 -4.87
C CYS A 37 -6.48 6.10 -4.99
N HIS A 38 -7.76 6.37 -5.20
CA HIS A 38 -8.29 7.74 -5.34
C HIS A 38 -9.16 8.16 -4.17
N ASP A 39 -9.47 7.22 -3.29
CA ASP A 39 -10.30 7.38 -2.10
C ASP A 39 -9.84 6.32 -1.09
N ILE A 40 -9.21 6.77 0.01
CA ILE A 40 -8.64 5.88 1.01
C ILE A 40 -9.76 5.14 1.74
N GLU A 41 -10.79 5.86 2.17
CA GLU A 41 -11.96 5.34 2.87
C GLU A 41 -12.72 4.33 2.01
N GLY A 42 -12.99 4.68 0.74
CA GLY A 42 -13.64 3.78 -0.21
C GLY A 42 -12.81 2.51 -0.48
N THR A 43 -11.49 2.64 -0.60
CA THR A 43 -10.59 1.48 -0.78
C THR A 43 -10.58 0.59 0.46
N LEU A 44 -10.50 1.17 1.66
CA LEU A 44 -10.54 0.42 2.92
C LEU A 44 -11.88 -0.31 3.12
N ALA A 45 -13.01 0.30 2.74
CA ALA A 45 -14.31 -0.35 2.80
C ALA A 45 -14.36 -1.60 1.90
N GLN A 46 -13.92 -1.47 0.64
CA GLN A 46 -13.84 -2.59 -0.30
C GLN A 46 -12.91 -3.72 0.20
N LEU A 47 -11.76 -3.36 0.76
CA LEU A 47 -10.83 -4.34 1.33
C LEU A 47 -11.42 -5.00 2.59
N GLY A 48 -12.16 -4.26 3.42
CA GLY A 48 -12.88 -4.79 4.57
C GLY A 48 -13.91 -5.85 4.18
N GLU A 49 -14.68 -5.61 3.12
CA GLU A 49 -15.60 -6.60 2.56
C GLU A 49 -14.85 -7.84 2.04
N ARG A 50 -13.72 -7.64 1.35
CA ARG A 50 -12.90 -8.73 0.78
C ARG A 50 -12.25 -9.62 1.84
N TYR A 51 -11.68 -9.03 2.88
CA TYR A 51 -10.96 -9.77 3.94
C TYR A 51 -11.88 -10.23 5.09
N GLY A 52 -13.09 -9.67 5.17
CA GLY A 52 -14.13 -10.08 6.10
C GLY A 52 -14.12 -9.32 7.45
N PRO A 53 -15.14 -9.58 8.29
CA PRO A 53 -15.44 -8.79 9.49
C PRO A 53 -14.40 -8.88 10.61
N GLY A 54 -13.47 -9.84 10.56
CA GLY A 54 -12.35 -9.97 11.50
C GLY A 54 -11.08 -9.23 11.08
N SER A 55 -11.11 -8.52 9.95
CA SER A 55 -9.96 -7.77 9.47
C SER A 55 -9.60 -6.63 10.45
N ARG A 56 -8.31 -6.36 10.60
CA ARG A 56 -7.78 -5.32 11.49
C ARG A 56 -6.94 -4.35 10.68
N ILE A 57 -7.04 -3.07 11.02
CA ILE A 57 -6.28 -2.02 10.38
C ILE A 57 -5.17 -1.58 11.34
N CYS A 58 -3.93 -1.59 10.85
CA CYS A 58 -2.79 -0.96 11.52
C CYS A 58 -2.51 0.37 10.82
N VAL A 59 -2.40 1.44 11.59
CA VAL A 59 -2.08 2.78 11.08
C VAL A 59 -0.70 3.17 11.57
N LEU A 60 0.20 3.47 10.64
CA LEU A 60 1.56 3.94 10.90
C LEU A 60 1.71 5.37 10.36
N PRO A 61 1.45 6.41 11.18
CA PRO A 61 1.67 7.78 10.76
C PRO A 61 3.18 8.05 10.55
N GLU A 62 3.51 9.03 9.71
CA GLU A 62 4.89 9.44 9.43
C GLU A 62 5.80 8.24 9.05
N GLY A 63 5.35 7.39 8.12
CA GLY A 63 6.01 6.12 7.77
C GLY A 63 7.54 6.16 7.67
N PRO A 64 8.15 7.12 6.95
CA PRO A 64 9.62 7.24 6.86
C PRO A 64 10.33 7.52 8.19
N GLN A 65 9.62 8.06 9.20
CA GLN A 65 10.15 8.40 10.52
C GLN A 65 9.81 7.34 11.60
N THR A 66 9.07 6.28 11.22
CA THR A 66 8.57 5.27 12.16
C THR A 66 9.29 3.93 11.98
N ILE A 67 9.81 3.36 13.07
CA ILE A 67 10.37 2.00 13.09
C ILE A 67 9.38 1.08 13.82
N PRO A 68 8.53 0.32 13.10
CA PRO A 68 7.63 -0.64 13.73
C PRO A 68 8.44 -1.82 14.28
N TYR A 69 8.10 -2.29 15.49
CA TYR A 69 8.70 -3.46 16.11
C TYR A 69 7.61 -4.48 16.48
N LEU A 70 8.00 -5.75 16.52
CA LEU A 70 7.19 -6.83 17.10
C LEU A 70 7.76 -7.14 18.47
N ALA A 71 6.91 -7.13 19.50
CA ALA A 71 7.27 -7.48 20.87
C ALA A 71 7.31 -9.01 21.05
#